data_AF-A0A9E4GIY0-F1
#
_entry.id   AF-A0A9E4GIY0-F1
#
_cell.length_a   1.000
_cell.length_b   1.000
_cell.length_c   1.000
_cell.angle_alpha   90.00
_cell.angle_beta   90.00
_cell.angle_gamma   90.00
#
_symmetry.space_group_name_H-M   'P 1'
#
loop_
_entity.id
_entity.type
_entity.pdbx_description
1 polymer ?
#
loop_
_entity_poly.entity_id
_entity_poly.type
_entity_poly.pdbx_seq_one_letter_code
_entity_poly.pdbx_strand_id
1 'polypeptide(L)' 'MTAPICPETGTPMKRGVAPMTISYKDQSSTFEMPGWYCDECDESIHTGDDMKVSDRMLKRLKAQSKSQRTVQLAAQ' A
#
# COMPACT_ATOMS: atom_id res chain seq x y z
N MET A 1 -5.70 3.68 -23.25
CA MET A 1 -4.68 2.80 -22.63
C MET A 1 -5.28 1.42 -22.53
N THR A 2 -4.61 0.40 -23.06
CA THR A 2 -5.06 -0.99 -22.93
C THR A 2 -4.82 -1.47 -21.50
N ALA A 3 -5.73 -2.30 -20.97
CA ALA A 3 -5.52 -2.96 -19.68
C ALA A 3 -4.23 -3.80 -19.73
N PRO A 4 -3.41 -3.80 -18.67
CA PRO A 4 -2.24 -4.66 -18.62
C PRO A 4 -2.65 -6.12 -18.55
N ILE A 5 -1.73 -6.99 -18.96
CA ILE A 5 -1.88 -8.44 -18.87
C ILE A 5 -1.20 -8.92 -17.59
N CYS A 6 -1.84 -9.83 -16.87
CA CYS A 6 -1.27 -10.43 -15.67
C CYS A 6 0.02 -11.20 -16.05
N PRO A 7 1.15 -10.95 -15.37
CA PRO A 7 2.41 -11.64 -15.67
C PRO A 7 2.37 -13.15 -15.37
N GLU A 8 1.48 -13.58 -14.47
CA GLU A 8 1.36 -14.98 -14.05
C GLU A 8 0.40 -15.80 -14.92
N THR A 9 -0.77 -15.24 -15.26
CA THR A 9 -1.85 -15.98 -15.94
C THR A 9 -1.99 -15.61 -17.42
N GLY A 10 -1.44 -14.48 -17.86
CA GLY A 10 -1.64 -13.98 -19.22
C GLY A 10 -3.04 -13.41 -19.48
N THR A 11 -3.89 -13.25 -18.46
CA THR A 11 -5.25 -12.71 -18.62
C THR A 11 -5.32 -11.19 -18.40
N PRO A 12 -6.29 -10.47 -19.03
CA PRO A 12 -6.45 -9.04 -18.84
C PRO A 12 -6.77 -8.68 -17.39
N MET A 13 -6.03 -7.73 -16.81
CA MET A 13 -6.28 -7.27 -15.44
C MET A 13 -7.36 -6.19 -15.40
N LYS A 14 -8.04 -6.08 -14.25
CA LYS A 14 -9.10 -5.09 -14.03
C LYS A 14 -8.62 -3.94 -13.18
N ARG A 15 -8.96 -2.72 -13.60
CA ARG A 15 -8.72 -1.53 -12.79
C ARG A 15 -9.66 -1.56 -11.58
N GLY A 16 -9.11 -1.41 -10.38
CA GLY A 16 -9.90 -1.45 -9.15
C GLY A 16 -9.19 -0.79 -7.97
N VAL A 17 -9.78 -1.02 -6.80
CA VAL A 17 -9.18 -0.76 -5.50
C VAL A 17 -9.26 -2.04 -4.66
N ALA A 18 -8.23 -2.32 -3.88
CA ALA A 18 -8.23 -3.42 -2.93
C ALA A 18 -7.59 -3.00 -1.59
N PRO A 19 -8.07 -3.53 -0.46
CA PRO A 19 -7.49 -3.26 0.83
C PRO A 19 -6.07 -3.83 0.92
N MET A 20 -5.11 -2.98 1.29
CA MET A 20 -3.73 -3.36 1.54
C MET A 20 -3.32 -2.93 2.94
N THR A 21 -2.61 -3.80 3.64
CA THR A 21 -2.06 -3.52 4.96
C THR A 21 -0.55 -3.27 4.84
N ILE A 22 -0.10 -2.12 5.36
CA ILE A 22 1.33 -1.88 5.57
C ILE A 22 1.63 -1.83 7.06
N SER A 23 2.80 -2.35 7.43
CA SER A 23 3.30 -2.33 8.80
C SER A 23 4.64 -1.58 8.86
N TYR A 24 4.81 -0.75 9.88
CA TYR A 24 6.05 -0.05 10.16
C TYR A 24 6.29 -0.01 11.67
N LYS A 25 7.31 -0.76 12.12
CA LYS A 25 7.56 -1.05 13.55
C LYS A 25 6.30 -1.63 14.19
N ASP A 26 5.88 -1.12 15.35
CA ASP A 26 4.73 -1.63 16.12
C ASP A 26 3.39 -1.05 15.65
N GLN A 27 3.34 -0.45 14.45
CA GLN A 27 2.14 0.17 13.90
C GLN A 27 1.80 -0.44 12.55
N SER A 28 0.51 -0.64 12.31
CA SER A 28 -0.03 -1.09 11.03
C SER A 28 -1.19 -0.19 10.59
N SER A 29 -1.44 -0.15 9.29
CA SER A 29 -2.60 0.53 8.73
C SER A 29 -3.06 -0.19 7.48
N THR A 30 -4.37 -0.40 7.39
CA THR A 30 -5.06 -0.92 6.21
C THR A 30 -5.72 0.22 5.46
N PHE A 31 -5.59 0.23 4.14
CA PHE A 31 -6.13 1.29 3.28
C PHE A 31 -6.42 0.76 1.88
N GLU A 32 -7.31 1.44 1.17
CA GLU A 32 -7.67 1.10 -0.21
C GLU A 32 -6.53 1.51 -1.16
N MET A 33 -5.90 0.52 -1.77
CA MET A 33 -4.88 0.71 -2.80
C MET A 33 -5.55 0.68 -4.18
N PRO A 34 -5.37 1.70 -5.03
CA PRO A 34 -5.74 1.61 -6.43
C PRO A 34 -4.70 0.79 -7.20
N GLY A 35 -5.14 0.11 -8.25
CA GLY A 35 -4.25 -0.67 -9.10
C GLY A 35 -4.99 -1.45 -10.17
N TRP A 36 -4.24 -2.31 -10.84
CA TRP A 36 -4.77 -3.35 -11.71
C TRP A 36 -4.67 -4.67 -10.97
N TYR A 37 -5.76 -5.42 -10.93
CA TYR A 37 -5.88 -6.67 -10.19
C TYR A 37 -6.24 -7.81 -11.13
N CYS A 38 -5.63 -8.98 -10.93
CA CYS A 38 -6.03 -10.20 -11.60
C CYS A 38 -7.22 -10.82 -10.86
N ASP A 39 -8.19 -11.38 -11.60
CA ASP A 39 -9.32 -12.10 -10.99
C ASP A 39 -9.00 -13.59 -10.74
N GLU A 40 -7.94 -14.10 -11.36
CA GLU A 40 -7.58 -15.52 -11.36
C GLU A 40 -6.45 -15.85 -10.38
N CYS A 41 -5.67 -14.84 -9.98
CA CYS A 41 -4.60 -14.96 -9.01
C CYS A 41 -4.45 -13.66 -8.19
N ASP A 42 -3.64 -13.70 -7.13
CA ASP A 42 -3.46 -12.57 -6.21
C ASP A 42 -2.48 -11.48 -6.73
N GLU A 43 -2.16 -11.49 -8.03
CA GLU A 43 -1.21 -10.55 -8.63
C GLU A 43 -1.85 -9.17 -8.87
N SER A 44 -1.06 -8.11 -8.64
CA SER A 44 -1.49 -6.73 -8.83
C SER A 44 -0.39 -5.83 -9.39
N ILE A 45 -0.77 -4.88 -10.25
CA ILE A 45 0.14 -3.88 -10.83
C ILE A 45 -0.28 -2.49 -10.37
N HIS A 46 0.65 -1.76 -9.77
CA HIS A 46 0.44 -0.39 -9.32
C HIS A 46 1.32 0.58 -10.12
N THR A 47 0.71 1.64 -10.65
CA THR A 47 1.46 2.73 -11.28
C THR A 47 2.11 3.64 -10.23
N GLY A 48 3.03 4.51 -10.65
CA GLY A 48 3.62 5.51 -9.76
C GLY A 48 2.59 6.44 -9.10
N ASP A 49 1.49 6.75 -9.81
CA ASP A 49 0.39 7.54 -9.24
C ASP A 49 -0.41 6.75 -8.20
N ASP A 50 -0.63 5.46 -8.43
CA ASP A 50 -1.30 4.58 -7.47
C ASP A 50 -0.49 4.46 -6.18
N MET A 51 0.83 4.30 -6.30
CA MET A 51 1.76 4.17 -5.17
C MET A 51 1.83 5.43 -4.28
N LYS A 52 1.40 6.60 -4.76
CA LYS A 52 1.29 7.80 -3.92
C LYS A 52 0.36 7.60 -2.72
N VAL A 53 -0.63 6.71 -2.82
CA VAL A 53 -1.52 6.36 -1.68
C VAL A 53 -0.72 5.67 -0.58
N SER A 54 0.03 4.62 -0.95
CA SER A 54 0.91 3.87 -0.02
C SER A 54 1.96 4.77 0.63
N ASP A 55 2.62 5.62 -0.17
CA ASP A 55 3.61 6.58 0.32
C ASP A 55 3.05 7.53 1.39
N ARG A 56 1.81 8.00 1.22
CA ARG A 56 1.15 8.85 2.22
C ARG A 56 0.89 8.08 3.51
N MET A 57 0.44 6.83 3.42
CA MET A 57 0.20 6.00 4.61
C MET A 57 1.49 5.67 5.34
N LEU A 58 2.55 5.30 4.62
CA LEU A 58 3.86 5.04 5.22
C LEU A 58 4.45 6.30 5.87
N LYS A 59 4.30 7.48 5.25
CA LYS A 59 4.71 8.76 5.86
C LYS A 59 3.96 9.03 7.17
N ARG A 60 2.67 8.73 7.23
CA ARG A 60 1.86 8.86 8.47
C ARG A 60 2.37 7.94 9.58
N LEU A 61 2.57 6.64 9.28
CA LEU A 61 3.11 5.68 10.25
C LEU A 61 4.50 6.10 10.76
N LYS A 62 5.36 6.57 9.85
CA LYS A 62 6.69 7.10 10.23
C LYS A 62 6.59 8.31 11.16
N ALA A 63 5.68 9.24 10.88
CA ALA A 63 5.46 10.41 11.73
C ALA A 63 4.93 10.01 13.13
N GLN A 64 3.96 9.09 13.18
CA GLN A 64 3.42 8.56 14.42
C GLN A 64 4.49 7.85 15.26
N SER A 65 5.32 7.00 14.64
CA SER A 65 6.41 6.32 15.35
C SER A 65 7.48 7.28 15.88
N LYS A 66 7.81 8.35 15.13
CA LYS A 66 8.76 9.38 15.61
C LYS A 66 8.22 10.09 16.84
N SER A 67 6.94 10.47 16.82
CA SER A 67 6.27 11.12 17.96
C SER A 67 6.28 10.23 19.21
N GLN A 68 6.00 8.93 19.07
CA GLN A 68 6.06 7.99 20.20
C GLN A 68 7.47 7.88 20.80
N ARG A 69 8.52 7.96 19.97
CA ARG A 69 9.91 7.96 20.44
C ARG A 69 10.25 9.18 21.29
N THR A 70 9.71 10.35 20.95
CA THR A 70 9.97 11.59 21.70
C THR A 70 9.28 11.58 23.07
N VAL A 71 8.07 11.01 23.17
CA VAL A 71 7.36 10.89 24.46
C VAL A 71 8.12 9.94 25.41
N GLN A 72 8.68 8.84 24.89
CA GLN A 72 9.39 7.87 25.74
C GLN A 72 10.77 8.35 26.23
N LEU A 73 11.41 9.30 25.53
CA LEU A 73 12.65 9.92 26.02
C LEU A 73 12.43 11.03 27.05
N ALA A 74 11.25 11.67 27.08
CA ALA A 74 10.94 12.74 28.05
C ALA A 74 10.46 12.21 29.42
N ALA A 75 10.32 10.90 29.57
CA ALA A 75 9.86 10.23 30.79
C ALA A 75 11.01 9.53 31.57
N GLN A 76 12.26 9.89 31.31
CA GLN A 76 13.45 9.38 32.00
C GLN A 76 14.22 10.51 32.69
#